data_AF-A0A9Q1D5V6-F1
#
_entry.id   AF-A0A9Q1D5V6-F1
#
_cell.length_a   1.000
_cell.length_b   1.000
_cell.length_c   1.000
_cell.angle_alpha   90.00
_cell.angle_beta   90.00
_cell.angle_gamma   90.00
#
_symmetry.space_group_name_H-M   'P 1'
#
loop_
_entity.id
_entity.type
_entity.pdbx_description
1 polymer ?
#
loop_
_entity_poly.entity_id
_entity_poly.type
_entity_poly.pdbx_seq_one_letter_code
_entity_poly.pdbx_strand_id
1 'polypeptide(L)'
;MAVNLTELSLPQLEGLKGQLEQEIEFLTSSIGQLKIAQTKYVEAKESLSVLNKENAGKELLVPLTSSMYVPGALSDVEHVLVDVGTGYYVEKNVEETKEFFKRKIDFLTKQIEKIQPALQEKHAMKQAVLEVMNMKIQQLHSQQTSQAGTAKA
;
A
#
# COMPACT_ATOMS: atom_id res chain seq x y z
N MET A 1 23.42 10.47 -10.03
CA MET A 1 23.52 11.31 -11.24
C MET A 1 22.23 12.09 -11.32
N ALA A 2 22.25 13.40 -11.08
CA ALA A 2 21.05 14.23 -11.20
C ALA A 2 20.75 14.41 -12.69
N VAL A 3 19.59 13.93 -13.13
CA VAL A 3 19.13 14.13 -14.52
C VAL A 3 18.70 15.59 -14.64
N ASN A 4 19.32 16.34 -15.54
CA ASN A 4 18.94 17.74 -15.78
C ASN A 4 17.65 17.77 -16.62
N LEU A 5 16.51 17.98 -15.96
CA LEU A 5 15.19 17.93 -16.60
C LEU A 5 15.02 18.99 -17.70
N THR A 6 15.69 20.15 -17.56
CA THR A 6 15.62 21.28 -18.48
C THR A 6 16.27 21.00 -19.84
N GLU A 7 17.20 20.06 -19.92
CA GLU A 7 17.91 19.69 -21.16
C GLU A 7 17.12 18.68 -22.02
N LEU A 8 16.10 18.02 -21.45
CA LEU A 8 15.31 17.01 -22.14
C LEU A 8 14.32 17.62 -23.14
N SER A 9 14.07 16.94 -24.26
CA SER A 9 13.03 17.31 -25.23
C SER A 9 11.63 16.96 -24.70
N LEU A 10 10.58 17.59 -25.25
CA LEU A 10 9.19 17.30 -24.87
C LEU A 10 8.82 15.81 -24.99
N PRO A 11 9.16 15.10 -26.08
CA PRO A 11 8.88 13.66 -26.16
C PRO A 11 9.62 12.83 -25.10
N GLN A 12 10.84 13.22 -24.72
CA GLN A 12 11.59 12.54 -23.65
C GLN A 12 10.94 12.76 -22.27
N LEU A 13 10.42 13.97 -22.02
CA LEU A 13 9.69 14.29 -20.79
C LEU A 13 8.35 13.54 -20.71
N GLU A 14 7.63 13.38 -21.82
CA GLU A 14 6.43 12.55 -21.89
C GLU A 14 6.73 11.07 -21.58
N GLY A 15 7.79 10.51 -22.17
CA GLY A 15 8.23 9.15 -21.87
C GLY A 15 8.60 8.98 -20.40
N LEU A 16 9.37 9.91 -19.83
CA LEU A 16 9.74 9.90 -18.41
C LEU A 16 8.53 10.03 -17.49
N LYS A 17 7.57 10.89 -17.83
CA LYS A 17 6.29 11.02 -17.10
C LYS A 17 5.55 9.69 -17.06
N GLY A 18 5.43 9.00 -18.21
CA GLY A 18 4.76 7.71 -18.30
C GLY A 18 5.43 6.63 -17.43
N GLN A 19 6.76 6.58 -17.42
CA GLN A 19 7.51 5.67 -16.54
C GLN A 19 7.25 5.98 -15.06
N LEU A 20 7.31 7.25 -14.67
CA LEU A 20 7.06 7.67 -13.29
C LEU A 20 5.61 7.34 -12.85
N GLU A 21 4.64 7.45 -13.76
CA GLU A 21 3.25 7.06 -13.50
C GLU A 21 3.11 5.57 -13.19
N GLN A 22 3.75 4.70 -13.98
CA GLN A 22 3.75 3.26 -13.74
C GLN A 22 4.44 2.90 -12.41
N GLU A 23 5.57 3.53 -12.11
CA GLU A 23 6.28 3.30 -10.85
C GLU A 23 5.44 3.76 -9.64
N ILE A 24 4.78 4.91 -9.72
CA ILE A 24 3.86 5.40 -8.69
C ILE A 24 2.71 4.42 -8.47
N GLU A 25 2.08 3.94 -9.54
CA GLU A 25 0.97 2.99 -9.46
C GLU A 25 1.42 1.68 -8.79
N PHE A 26 2.58 1.14 -9.19
CA PHE A 26 3.16 -0.06 -8.62
C PHE A 26 3.41 0.07 -7.11
N LEU A 27 4.07 1.16 -6.69
CA LEU A 27 4.37 1.40 -5.27
C LEU A 27 3.09 1.64 -4.46
N THR A 28 2.12 2.36 -5.01
CA THR A 28 0.82 2.61 -4.38
C THR A 28 0.05 1.30 -4.17
N SER A 29 -0.03 0.46 -5.20
CA SER A 29 -0.66 -0.86 -5.14
C SER A 29 0.02 -1.76 -4.10
N SER A 30 1.35 -1.77 -4.08
CA SER A 30 2.15 -2.54 -3.11
C SER A 30 1.85 -2.12 -1.67
N ILE A 31 1.81 -0.81 -1.38
CA ILE A 31 1.42 -0.30 -0.06
C ILE A 31 -0.02 -0.71 0.28
N GLY A 32 -0.94 -0.63 -0.68
CA GLY A 32 -2.33 -1.06 -0.49
C GLY A 32 -2.44 -2.52 -0.08
N GLN A 33 -1.72 -3.41 -0.76
CA GLN A 33 -1.71 -4.84 -0.44
C GLN A 33 -1.11 -5.12 0.95
N LEU A 34 -0.02 -4.44 1.32
CA LEU A 34 0.58 -4.57 2.66
C LEU A 34 -0.37 -4.09 3.75
N LYS A 35 -1.13 -3.01 3.51
CA LYS A 35 -2.16 -2.52 4.44
C LYS A 35 -3.29 -3.52 4.62
N ILE A 36 -3.78 -4.13 3.54
CA ILE A 36 -4.81 -5.18 3.64
C ILE A 36 -4.32 -6.34 4.51
N ALA A 37 -3.08 -6.80 4.32
CA ALA A 37 -2.50 -7.84 5.16
C ALA A 37 -2.35 -7.41 6.62
N GLN A 38 -1.94 -6.16 6.87
CA GLN A 38 -1.84 -5.59 8.20
C GLN A 38 -3.19 -5.55 8.91
N THR A 39 -4.25 -5.09 8.23
CA THR A 39 -5.62 -5.05 8.76
C THR A 39 -6.08 -6.45 9.18
N LYS A 40 -5.84 -7.48 8.36
CA LYS A 40 -6.19 -8.87 8.72
C LYS A 40 -5.51 -9.33 10.01
N TYR A 41 -4.24 -8.96 10.24
CA TYR A 41 -3.56 -9.29 11.49
C TYR A 41 -4.07 -8.48 12.69
N VAL A 42 -4.48 -7.22 12.48
CA VAL A 42 -5.13 -6.41 13.52
C VAL A 42 -6.46 -7.04 13.91
N GLU A 43 -7.33 -7.35 12.95
CA GLU A 43 -8.63 -8.00 13.16
C GLU A 43 -8.48 -9.37 13.85
N ALA A 44 -7.52 -10.19 13.41
CA ALA A 44 -7.24 -11.48 14.04
C ALA A 44 -6.80 -11.30 15.50
N LYS A 45 -5.90 -10.36 15.79
CA LYS A 45 -5.46 -10.05 17.15
C LYS A 45 -6.61 -9.54 18.02
N GLU A 46 -7.47 -8.69 17.49
CA GLU A 46 -8.64 -8.17 18.20
C GLU A 46 -9.65 -9.27 18.49
N SER A 47 -9.87 -10.20 17.55
CA SER A 47 -10.76 -11.35 17.72
C SER A 47 -10.35 -12.25 18.89
N LEU A 48 -9.05 -12.38 19.18
CA LEU A 48 -8.55 -13.11 20.35
C LEU A 48 -9.02 -12.52 21.69
N SER A 49 -9.45 -11.27 21.75
CA SER A 49 -10.00 -10.69 23.00
C SER A 49 -11.32 -11.33 23.42
N VAL A 50 -12.06 -11.93 22.46
CA VAL A 50 -13.29 -12.68 22.72
C VAL A 50 -12.99 -14.03 23.39
N LEU A 51 -11.77 -14.55 23.24
CA LEU A 51 -11.32 -15.78 23.88
C LEU A 51 -10.89 -15.47 25.33
N ASN A 52 -11.85 -15.51 26.23
CA ASN A 52 -11.63 -15.33 27.66
C ASN A 52 -12.52 -16.25 28.49
N LYS A 53 -12.21 -16.40 29.77
CA LYS A 53 -12.89 -17.33 30.67
C LYS A 53 -14.40 -17.09 30.80
N GLU A 54 -14.86 -15.85 30.65
CA GLU A 54 -16.29 -15.53 30.71
C GLU A 54 -17.06 -16.04 29.49
N ASN A 55 -16.36 -16.32 28.39
CA ASN A 55 -16.94 -16.78 27.14
C ASN A 55 -16.78 -18.29 26.94
N ALA A 56 -16.09 -19.00 27.84
CA ALA A 56 -16.00 -20.45 27.79
C ALA A 56 -17.39 -21.09 27.84
N GLY A 57 -17.64 -22.02 26.92
CA GLY A 57 -18.93 -22.72 26.75
C GLY A 57 -20.04 -21.89 26.11
N LYS A 58 -19.84 -20.60 25.80
CA LYS A 58 -20.85 -19.80 25.09
C LYS A 58 -21.00 -20.26 23.65
N GLU A 59 -22.21 -20.10 23.14
CA GLU A 59 -22.56 -20.41 21.76
C GLU A 59 -22.04 -19.31 20.81
N LEU A 60 -21.49 -19.73 19.66
CA LEU A 60 -21.01 -18.87 18.60
C LEU A 60 -21.42 -19.44 17.24
N LEU A 61 -21.60 -18.56 16.25
CA LEU A 61 -21.91 -18.95 14.88
C LEU A 61 -20.61 -19.09 14.08
N VAL A 62 -20.34 -20.28 13.59
CA VAL A 62 -19.21 -20.55 12.71
C VAL A 62 -19.69 -20.50 11.25
N PRO A 63 -19.03 -19.73 10.36
CA PRO A 63 -19.37 -19.73 8.95
C PRO A 63 -19.06 -21.11 8.33
N LEU A 64 -20.07 -21.76 7.76
CA LEU A 64 -19.90 -23.01 7.02
C LEU A 64 -19.61 -22.72 5.53
N THR A 65 -20.29 -21.72 4.96
CA THR A 65 -20.09 -21.22 3.60
C THR A 65 -20.32 -19.71 3.56
N SER A 66 -20.26 -19.09 2.37
CA SER A 66 -20.50 -17.65 2.18
C SER A 66 -21.90 -17.18 2.62
N SER A 67 -22.87 -18.09 2.79
CA SER A 67 -24.26 -17.72 3.11
C SER A 67 -24.92 -18.64 4.15
N MET A 68 -24.14 -19.47 4.84
CA MET A 68 -24.64 -20.39 5.87
C MET A 68 -23.73 -20.39 7.10
N TYR A 69 -24.36 -20.45 8.27
CA TYR A 69 -23.70 -20.51 9.57
C TYR A 69 -24.23 -21.69 10.36
N VAL A 70 -23.37 -22.27 11.19
CA VAL A 70 -23.74 -23.34 12.13
C VAL A 70 -23.44 -22.90 13.56
N PRO A 71 -24.32 -23.21 14.53
CA PRO A 71 -24.02 -22.98 15.94
C PRO A 71 -22.93 -23.94 16.43
N GLY A 72 -22.06 -23.44 17.29
CA GLY A 72 -21.04 -24.22 18.00
C GLY A 72 -20.77 -23.62 19.38
N ALA A 73 -20.15 -24.37 20.28
CA ALA A 73 -19.80 -23.90 21.63
C ALA A 73 -18.28 -23.67 21.75
N LEU A 74 -17.88 -22.59 22.40
CA LEU A 74 -16.47 -22.25 22.59
C LEU A 74 -15.83 -23.15 23.66
N SER A 75 -15.09 -24.18 23.25
CA SER A 75 -14.54 -25.19 24.17
C SER A 75 -13.19 -24.81 24.78
N ASP A 76 -12.30 -24.18 24.01
CA ASP A 76 -10.98 -23.73 24.45
C ASP A 76 -10.85 -22.23 24.22
N VAL A 77 -10.44 -21.52 25.28
CA VAL A 77 -10.24 -20.07 25.29
C VAL A 77 -8.79 -19.70 25.58
N GLU A 78 -7.93 -20.69 25.79
CA GLU A 78 -6.52 -20.53 26.15
C GLU A 78 -5.60 -20.80 24.95
N HIS A 79 -5.99 -21.69 24.03
CA HIS A 79 -5.18 -22.08 22.87
C HIS A 79 -5.88 -21.85 21.53
N VAL A 80 -5.07 -21.55 20.51
CA VAL A 80 -5.51 -21.37 19.12
C VAL A 80 -4.50 -21.95 18.14
N LEU A 81 -4.98 -22.40 16.99
CA LEU A 81 -4.13 -22.79 15.87
C LEU A 81 -3.77 -21.55 15.04
N VAL A 82 -2.47 -21.36 14.82
CA VAL A 82 -1.92 -20.21 14.10
C VAL A 82 -1.21 -20.68 12.84
N ASP A 83 -1.59 -20.13 11.69
CA ASP A 83 -0.87 -20.30 10.43
C ASP A 83 0.49 -19.57 10.50
N VAL A 84 1.57 -20.34 10.39
CA VAL A 84 2.95 -19.80 10.38
C VAL A 84 3.54 -19.71 8.97
N GLY A 85 2.80 -20.14 7.94
CA GLY A 85 3.18 -20.14 6.54
C GLY A 85 3.42 -21.54 5.98
N THR A 86 3.56 -21.63 4.66
CA THR A 86 3.85 -22.89 3.92
C THR A 86 2.85 -24.03 4.18
N GLY A 87 1.63 -23.71 4.65
CA GLY A 87 0.60 -24.70 4.97
C GLY A 87 0.72 -25.34 6.35
N TYR A 88 1.57 -24.81 7.24
CA TYR A 88 1.74 -25.33 8.60
C TYR A 88 0.96 -24.49 9.63
N TYR A 89 0.30 -25.21 10.54
CA TYR A 89 -0.39 -24.64 11.69
C TYR A 89 0.28 -25.10 12.97
N VAL A 90 0.43 -24.17 13.92
CA VAL A 90 1.01 -24.45 15.24
C VAL A 90 0.02 -24.01 16.30
N GLU A 91 -0.22 -24.88 17.27
CA GLU A 91 -1.01 -24.53 18.45
C GLU A 91 -0.19 -23.63 19.38
N LYS A 92 -0.81 -22.51 19.78
CA LYS A 92 -0.20 -21.51 20.65
C LYS A 92 -1.22 -21.01 21.66
N ASN A 93 -0.75 -20.59 22.82
CA ASN A 93 -1.63 -19.88 23.73
C ASN A 93 -2.02 -18.49 23.18
N VAL A 94 -3.12 -17.95 23.70
CA VAL A 94 -3.69 -16.68 23.24
C VAL A 94 -2.70 -15.50 23.38
N GLU A 95 -1.93 -15.43 24.46
CA GLU A 95 -0.99 -14.31 24.69
C GLU A 95 0.20 -14.35 23.71
N GLU A 96 0.81 -15.53 23.51
CA GLU A 96 1.83 -15.73 22.48
C GLU A 96 1.32 -15.40 21.08
N THR A 97 0.06 -15.71 20.80
CA THR A 97 -0.57 -15.43 19.51
C THR A 97 -0.76 -13.93 19.31
N LYS A 98 -1.17 -13.19 20.35
CA LYS A 98 -1.24 -11.72 20.31
C LYS A 98 0.12 -11.10 20.02
N GLU A 99 1.18 -11.60 20.65
CA GLU A 99 2.56 -11.16 20.38
C GLU A 99 3.02 -11.51 18.97
N PHE A 100 2.65 -12.70 18.48
CA PHE A 100 2.93 -13.12 17.10
C PHE A 100 2.31 -12.15 16.09
N PHE A 101 1.01 -11.85 16.21
CA PHE A 101 0.34 -10.89 15.33
C PHE A 101 0.89 -9.48 15.50
N LYS A 102 1.21 -9.04 16.71
CA LYS A 102 1.88 -7.75 16.94
C LYS A 102 3.20 -7.65 16.17
N ARG A 103 4.05 -8.68 16.22
CA ARG A 103 5.30 -8.71 15.46
C ARG A 103 5.07 -8.66 13.95
N LYS A 104 4.05 -9.35 13.44
CA LYS A 104 3.68 -9.32 12.01
C LYS A 104 3.16 -7.94 11.58
N ILE A 105 2.33 -7.30 12.41
CA ILE A 105 1.86 -5.93 12.19
C ILE A 105 3.05 -4.97 12.15
N ASP A 106 3.93 -5.01 13.16
CA ASP A 106 5.10 -4.13 13.27
C ASP A 106 6.06 -4.35 12.08
N PHE A 107 6.22 -5.59 11.62
CA PHE A 107 6.99 -5.91 10.42
C PHE A 107 6.38 -5.26 9.17
N LEU A 108 5.08 -5.42 8.93
CA LEU A 108 4.40 -4.82 7.79
C LEU A 108 4.43 -3.29 7.83
N THR A 109 4.24 -2.69 9.01
CA THR A 109 4.38 -1.23 9.21
C THR A 109 5.74 -0.76 8.73
N LYS A 110 6.82 -1.42 9.17
CA LYS A 110 8.19 -1.09 8.75
C LYS A 110 8.42 -1.26 7.25
N GLN A 111 7.80 -2.24 6.60
CA GLN A 111 7.90 -2.38 5.15
C GLN A 111 7.18 -1.25 4.42
N ILE A 112 5.99 -0.85 4.89
CA ILE A 112 5.26 0.30 4.34
C ILE A 112 6.08 1.59 4.52
N GLU A 113 6.63 1.83 5.70
CA GLU A 113 7.47 2.99 6.01
C GLU A 113 8.73 3.07 5.14
N LYS A 114 9.29 1.94 4.70
CA LYS A 114 10.42 1.93 3.76
C LYS A 114 10.04 2.34 2.34
N ILE A 115 8.82 2.01 1.91
CA ILE A 115 8.35 2.26 0.54
C ILE A 115 7.79 3.68 0.40
N GLN A 116 7.20 4.22 1.47
CA GLN A 116 6.52 5.51 1.45
C GLN A 116 7.40 6.70 1.03
N PRO A 117 8.67 6.84 1.48
CA PRO A 117 9.56 7.89 1.00
C PRO A 117 9.86 7.77 -0.50
N ALA A 118 10.09 6.56 -1.00
CA ALA A 118 10.33 6.33 -2.43
C ALA A 118 9.10 6.75 -3.26
N LEU A 119 7.89 6.43 -2.79
CA LEU A 119 6.66 6.89 -3.45
C LEU A 119 6.55 8.43 -3.46
N GLN A 120 6.85 9.10 -2.34
CA GLN A 120 6.85 10.56 -2.26
C GLN A 120 7.88 11.19 -3.20
N GLU A 121 9.09 10.63 -3.26
CA GLU A 121 10.15 11.08 -4.18
C GLU A 121 9.69 10.95 -5.65
N LYS A 122 9.05 9.84 -6.01
CA LYS A 122 8.52 9.64 -7.37
C LYS A 122 7.41 10.62 -7.72
N HIS A 123 6.51 10.93 -6.78
CA HIS A 123 5.53 11.99 -6.95
C HIS A 123 6.17 13.37 -7.16
N ALA A 124 7.17 13.72 -6.35
CA ALA A 124 7.89 14.99 -6.49
C ALA A 124 8.62 15.07 -7.85
N MET A 125 9.28 14.00 -8.27
CA MET A 125 9.94 13.91 -9.58
C MET A 125 8.92 14.09 -10.72
N LYS A 126 7.76 13.45 -10.63
CA LYS A 126 6.68 13.61 -11.63
C LYS A 126 6.21 15.06 -11.71
N GLN A 127 6.04 15.74 -10.57
CA GLN A 127 5.63 17.14 -10.57
C GLN A 127 6.70 18.04 -11.21
N ALA A 128 7.97 17.84 -10.89
CA ALA A 128 9.06 18.58 -11.52
C ALA A 128 9.10 18.37 -13.05
N VAL A 129 8.84 17.14 -13.53
CA VAL A 129 8.74 16.85 -14.97
C VAL A 129 7.59 17.64 -15.60
N LEU A 130 6.41 17.67 -14.96
CA LEU A 130 5.25 18.42 -15.47
C LEU A 130 5.50 19.94 -15.51
N GLU A 131 6.16 20.50 -14.51
CA GLU A 131 6.55 21.92 -14.49
C GLU A 131 7.48 22.27 -15.65
N VAL A 132 8.52 21.47 -15.88
CA VAL A 132 9.47 21.67 -16.98
C VAL A 132 8.79 21.52 -18.35
N MET A 133 7.88 20.56 -18.50
CA MET A 133 7.07 20.42 -19.72
C MET A 133 6.25 21.68 -19.99
N ASN A 134 5.55 22.21 -18.97
CA ASN A 134 4.75 23.43 -19.10
C ASN A 134 5.61 24.65 -19.46
N MET A 135 6.77 24.80 -18.82
CA MET A 135 7.73 25.86 -19.16
C MET A 135 8.17 25.81 -20.62
N LYS A 136 8.50 24.62 -21.15
CA LYS A 136 8.91 24.44 -22.55
C LYS A 136 7.78 24.75 -23.53
N ILE A 137 6.55 24.32 -23.23
CA ILE A 137 5.37 24.61 -24.04
C ILE A 137 5.13 26.13 -24.09
N GLN A 138 5.23 26.82 -22.96
CA GLN A 138 5.05 28.27 -22.89
C GLN A 138 6.14 29.03 -23.67
N GLN A 139 7.39 28.59 -23.61
CA GLN A 139 8.49 29.14 -24.41
C GLN A 139 8.23 28.98 -25.92
N LEU A 140 7.80 27.80 -26.36
CA LEU A 140 7.45 27.55 -27.77
C LEU A 140 6.30 28.45 -28.25
N HIS A 141 5.25 28.60 -27.46
CA HIS A 141 4.14 29.51 -27.78
C HIS A 141 4.60 30.97 -27.90
N SER A 142 5.45 31.45 -26.98
CA SER A 142 5.97 32.83 -27.02
C SER A 142 6.87 33.11 -28.23
N GLN A 143 7.63 32.10 -28.69
CA GLN A 143 8.47 32.22 -29.90
C GLN A 143 7.63 32.26 -31.19
N GLN A 144 6.55 31.48 -31.27
CA GLN A 144 5.62 31.54 -32.41
C GLN A 144 4.86 32.87 -32.51
N THR A 145 4.50 33.50 -31.39
CA THR A 145 3.83 34.82 -31.43
C THR A 145 4.79 35.95 -31.83
N SER A 146 6.07 35.83 -31.50
CA SER A 146 7.09 36.85 -31.82
C SER A 146 7.48 36.89 -33.31
N GLN A 147 7.48 35.74 -34.00
CA GLN A 147 7.77 35.70 -35.45
C GLN A 147 6.60 36.16 -36.33
N ALA A 148 5.35 36.02 -35.87
CA ALA A 148 4.18 36.51 -36.59
C ALA A 148 4.05 38.06 -36.58
N GLY A 149 4.66 38.73 -35.60
CA GLY A 149 4.67 40.20 -35.50
C GLY A 149 5.69 40.89 -36.42
N THR A 150 6.83 40.25 -36.72
CA THR A 150 7.88 40.82 -37.58
C THR A 150 7.65 40.60 -39.08
N ALA A 151 6.75 39.70 -39.48
CA ALA A 151 6.42 39.46 -40.89
C ALA A 151 5.33 40.41 -41.46
N LYS A 152 4.79 41.31 -40.64
CA LYS A 152 3.72 42.26 -41.01
C LYS A 152 4.15 43.75 -40.94
N ALA A 153 5.44 44.03 -40.77
CA ALA A 153 6.00 45.39 -40.80
C ALA A 153 6.77 45.64 -42.08
#